data_AF-A0A2D7F0I9-F1
#
_entry.id   AF-A0A2D7F0I9-F1
#
_cell.length_a   1.000
_cell.length_b   1.000
_cell.length_c   1.000
_cell.angle_alpha   90.00
_cell.angle_beta   90.00
_cell.angle_gamma   90.00
#
_symmetry.space_group_name_H-M   'P 1'
#
loop_
_entity.id
_entity.type
_entity.pdbx_description
1 polymer ?
#
loop_
_entity_poly.entity_id
_entity_poly.type
_entity_poly.pdbx_seq_one_letter_code
_entity_poly.pdbx_strand_id
1 'polypeptide(L)'
;MKQKWEEEKKAVKAVQIAFDVGDEVNRKIRIEALEQGINPPDRIRQILSLPLNNKPLRPRLSISLSADDFIILADKFGVAPNDRVKIRQLAAETLIAYLDVEKRQQ
;
A
#
# COMPACT_ATOMS: atom_id res chain seq x y z
N MET A 1 32.08 10.09 34.15
CA MET A 1 30.71 9.60 33.88
C MET A 1 29.70 10.74 34.08
N LYS A 2 29.24 11.42 33.01
CA LYS A 2 28.05 12.33 33.02
C LYS A 2 27.76 12.98 31.64
N GLN A 3 27.95 12.28 30.51
CA GLN A 3 27.70 12.87 29.18
C GLN A 3 26.67 12.14 28.31
N LYS A 4 26.21 10.93 28.70
CA LYS A 4 25.24 10.17 27.90
C LYS A 4 23.75 10.50 28.16
N TRP A 5 23.45 11.43 29.07
CA TRP A 5 22.06 11.67 29.53
C TRP A 5 21.45 12.99 29.03
N GLU A 6 22.24 13.90 28.46
CA GLU A 6 21.72 15.18 27.96
C GLU A 6 21.15 15.06 26.54
N GLU A 7 21.64 14.11 25.73
CA GLU A 7 21.11 13.86 24.38
C GLU A 7 19.73 13.18 24.38
N GLU A 8 19.34 12.51 25.47
CA GLU A 8 18.02 11.88 25.61
C GLU A 8 16.87 12.88 25.84
N LYS A 9 17.17 14.15 26.20
CA LYS A 9 16.14 15.18 26.43
C LYS A 9 15.52 15.75 25.15
N LYS A 10 16.09 15.48 23.97
CA LYS A 10 15.56 15.95 22.68
C LYS A 10 14.67 14.94 21.97
N ALA A 11 14.15 13.93 22.66
CA ALA A 11 12.96 13.23 22.21
C ALA A 11 11.72 14.06 22.55
N VAL A 12 11.56 15.23 21.89
CA VAL A 12 10.27 15.93 21.88
C VAL A 12 9.30 14.98 21.19
N LYS A 13 8.49 14.25 21.98
CA LYS A 13 7.51 13.31 21.47
C LYS A 13 6.63 14.04 20.47
N ALA A 14 6.52 13.50 19.26
CA ALA A 14 5.68 14.08 18.23
C ALA A 14 4.22 14.15 18.73
N VAL A 15 3.62 15.33 18.71
CA VAL A 15 2.20 15.51 18.99
C VAL A 15 1.43 15.13 17.73
N GLN A 16 0.47 14.21 17.87
CA GLN A 16 -0.43 13.85 16.77
C GLN A 16 -1.54 14.90 16.67
N ILE A 17 -1.75 15.44 15.46
CA ILE A 17 -2.79 16.43 15.17
C ILE A 17 -3.81 15.77 14.24
N ALA A 18 -5.08 15.88 14.58
CA ALA A 18 -6.19 15.51 13.72
C ALA A 18 -6.64 16.73 12.89
N PHE A 19 -6.93 16.51 11.62
CA PHE A 19 -7.45 17.53 10.71
C PHE A 19 -8.88 17.18 10.32
N ASP A 20 -9.77 18.17 10.30
CA ASP A 20 -11.11 18.03 9.75
C ASP A 20 -11.17 18.74 8.38
N VAL A 21 -10.95 17.97 7.31
CA VAL A 21 -10.79 18.48 5.94
C VAL A 21 -11.78 17.86 4.96
N GLY A 22 -12.71 17.04 5.44
CA GLY A 22 -13.67 16.31 4.62
C GLY A 22 -13.07 15.14 3.81
N ASP A 23 -13.95 14.27 3.31
CA ASP A 23 -13.58 13.01 2.68
C ASP A 23 -12.87 13.18 1.33
N GLU A 24 -13.26 14.19 0.54
CA GLU A 24 -12.67 14.43 -0.77
C GLU A 24 -11.18 14.79 -0.65
N VAL A 25 -10.84 15.69 0.28
CA VAL A 25 -9.45 16.09 0.53
C VAL A 25 -8.65 14.91 1.08
N ASN A 26 -9.21 14.17 2.04
CA ASN A 26 -8.60 12.96 2.58
C ASN A 26 -8.30 11.93 1.48
N ARG A 27 -9.24 11.72 0.55
CA ARG A 27 -9.08 10.80 -0.58
C ARG A 27 -7.99 11.27 -1.53
N LYS A 28 -7.98 12.55 -1.93
CA LYS A 28 -6.97 13.11 -2.83
C LYS A 28 -5.55 12.98 -2.27
N ILE A 29 -5.35 13.34 -1.00
CA ILE A 29 -4.03 13.21 -0.34
C ILE A 29 -3.55 11.75 -0.34
N ARG A 30 -4.44 10.78 -0.11
CA ARG A 30 -4.09 9.35 -0.14
C ARG A 30 -3.71 8.88 -1.53
N ILE A 31 -4.40 9.35 -2.57
CA ILE A 31 -4.07 9.04 -3.97
C ILE A 31 -2.72 9.64 -4.34
N GLU A 32 -2.49 10.92 -4.05
CA GLU A 32 -1.20 11.57 -4.34
C GLU A 32 -0.04 10.87 -3.62
N ALA A 33 -0.22 10.47 -2.36
CA ALA A 33 0.78 9.74 -1.62
C ALA A 33 1.08 8.38 -2.28
N LEU A 34 0.03 7.66 -2.69
CA LEU A 34 0.14 6.38 -3.39
C LEU A 34 0.91 6.51 -4.71
N GLU A 35 0.57 7.50 -5.53
CA GLU A 35 1.21 7.79 -6.83
C GLU A 35 2.69 8.15 -6.67
N GLN A 36 3.05 8.85 -5.58
CA GLN A 36 4.43 9.22 -5.27
C GLN A 36 5.20 8.12 -4.52
N GLY A 37 4.58 6.98 -4.20
CA GLY A 37 5.23 5.90 -3.47
C GLY A 37 5.61 6.26 -2.02
N ILE A 38 4.90 7.21 -1.42
CA ILE A 38 5.07 7.64 -0.02
C ILE A 38 3.80 7.35 0.79
N ASN A 39 3.89 7.45 2.12
CA ASN A 39 2.70 7.31 2.96
C ASN A 39 1.94 8.66 3.08
N PRO A 40 0.63 8.64 3.41
CA PRO A 40 -0.14 9.87 3.54
C PRO A 40 0.42 10.89 4.54
N PRO A 41 0.94 10.50 5.73
CA PRO A 41 1.62 11.44 6.63
C PRO A 41 2.81 12.18 5.99
N ASP A 42 3.67 11.50 5.23
CA ASP A 42 4.78 12.13 4.53
C ASP A 42 4.28 13.06 3.42
N ARG A 43 3.17 12.72 2.75
CA ARG A 43 2.54 13.65 1.79
C ARG A 43 2.01 14.91 2.47
N ILE A 44 1.38 14.79 3.63
CA ILE A 44 0.94 15.94 4.44
C ILE A 44 2.16 16.78 4.86
N ARG A 45 3.26 16.15 5.26
CA ARG A 45 4.51 16.85 5.60
C ARG A 45 5.09 17.60 4.39
N GLN A 46 5.05 17.02 3.19
CA GLN A 46 5.46 17.72 1.97
C GLN A 46 4.60 18.97 1.70
N ILE A 47 3.27 18.84 1.78
CA ILE A 47 2.34 19.95 1.56
C ILE A 47 2.61 21.08 2.57
N LEU A 48 2.89 20.73 3.83
CA LEU A 48 3.22 21.67 4.90
C LEU A 48 4.70 22.10 4.92
N SER A 49 5.50 21.71 3.93
CA SER A 49 6.95 22.01 3.84
C SER A 49 7.76 21.57 5.08
N LEU A 50 7.42 20.43 5.66
CA LEU A 50 8.09 19.81 6.80
C LEU A 50 9.09 18.72 6.36
N PRO A 51 10.16 18.45 7.14
CA PRO A 51 11.13 17.40 6.82
C PRO A 51 10.50 16.01 6.71
N LEU A 52 10.87 15.21 5.72
CA LEU A 52 10.28 13.90 5.46
C LEU A 52 11.03 12.76 6.13
N ASN A 53 10.29 11.72 6.51
CA ASN A 53 10.89 10.44 6.82
C ASN A 53 10.92 9.64 5.51
N ASN A 54 12.03 9.68 4.78
CA ASN A 54 12.20 9.08 3.44
C ASN A 54 12.15 7.53 3.45
N LYS A 55 11.11 6.92 4.01
CA LYS A 55 10.88 5.48 3.97
C LYS A 55 10.01 5.17 2.76
N PRO A 56 10.56 4.53 1.72
CA PRO A 56 9.78 4.17 0.54
C PRO A 56 8.62 3.26 0.94
N LEU A 57 7.41 3.57 0.46
CA LEU A 57 6.29 2.65 0.62
C LEU A 57 6.41 1.54 -0.42
N ARG A 58 6.37 0.28 0.02
CA ARG A 58 6.33 -0.89 -0.87
C ARG A 58 4.88 -1.40 -0.94
N PRO A 59 4.06 -0.94 -1.91
CA PRO A 59 2.71 -1.47 -2.06
C PRO A 59 2.80 -2.97 -2.37
N ARG A 60 2.12 -3.79 -1.55
CA ARG A 60 2.01 -5.23 -1.76
C ARG A 60 0.62 -5.52 -2.28
N LEU A 61 0.54 -6.09 -3.49
CA LEU A 61 -0.71 -6.66 -4.00
C LEU A 61 -0.78 -8.11 -3.55
N SER A 62 -1.47 -8.37 -2.44
CA SER A 62 -1.64 -9.72 -1.90
C SER A 62 -3.05 -9.91 -1.39
N ILE A 63 -3.58 -11.11 -1.62
CA ILE A 63 -4.84 -11.58 -1.05
C ILE A 63 -4.57 -12.87 -0.27
N SER A 64 -5.44 -13.17 0.68
CA SER A 64 -5.45 -14.48 1.35
C SER A 64 -6.46 -15.37 0.63
N LEU A 65 -6.06 -16.62 0.36
CA LEU A 65 -6.92 -17.62 -0.29
C LEU A 65 -7.06 -18.82 0.64
N SER A 66 -8.31 -19.23 0.86
CA SER A 66 -8.66 -20.48 1.52
C SER A 66 -8.43 -21.68 0.59
N ALA A 67 -8.57 -22.89 1.13
CA ALA A 67 -8.49 -24.11 0.31
C ALA A 67 -9.60 -24.15 -0.76
N ASP A 68 -10.81 -23.73 -0.40
CA ASP A 68 -11.96 -23.71 -1.31
C ASP A 68 -11.74 -22.70 -2.45
N ASP A 69 -11.10 -21.56 -2.17
CA ASP A 69 -10.76 -20.59 -3.21
C ASP A 69 -9.79 -21.18 -4.25
N PHE A 70 -8.84 -22.03 -3.84
CA PHE A 70 -7.97 -22.72 -4.77
C PHE A 70 -8.75 -23.73 -5.64
N ILE A 71 -9.79 -24.37 -5.11
CA ILE A 71 -10.65 -25.28 -5.89
C ILE A 71 -11.43 -24.48 -6.94
N ILE A 72 -12.03 -23.35 -6.54
CA ILE A 72 -12.79 -22.47 -7.44
C ILE A 72 -11.89 -21.92 -8.56
N LEU A 73 -10.69 -21.45 -8.20
CA LEU A 73 -9.74 -20.91 -9.17
C LEU A 73 -9.21 -22.01 -10.10
N ALA A 74 -8.97 -23.22 -9.58
CA ALA A 74 -8.55 -24.36 -10.38
C ALA A 74 -9.59 -24.75 -11.43
N ASP A 75 -10.86 -24.80 -11.04
CA ASP A 75 -11.98 -25.06 -11.95
C ASP A 75 -12.08 -23.97 -13.04
N LYS A 76 -12.06 -22.69 -12.62
CA LYS A 76 -12.09 -21.54 -13.54
C LYS A 76 -10.94 -21.57 -14.56
N PHE A 77 -9.76 -22.00 -14.14
CA PHE A 77 -8.56 -22.03 -14.95
C PHE A 77 -8.34 -23.35 -15.69
N GLY A 78 -9.15 -24.37 -15.44
CA GLY A 78 -8.97 -25.71 -16.01
C GLY A 78 -7.67 -26.40 -15.57
N VAL A 79 -7.21 -26.15 -14.34
CA VAL A 79 -5.98 -26.73 -13.78
C VAL A 79 -6.27 -27.57 -12.54
N ALA A 80 -5.29 -28.35 -12.07
CA ALA A 80 -5.45 -29.14 -10.86
C ALA A 80 -5.49 -28.24 -9.60
N PRO A 81 -6.38 -28.49 -8.61
CA PRO A 81 -6.45 -27.73 -7.35
C PRO A 81 -5.16 -27.71 -6.54
N ASN A 82 -4.34 -28.76 -6.70
CA ASN A 82 -3.05 -28.88 -6.03
C ASN A 82 -1.93 -28.10 -6.72
N ASP A 83 -2.13 -27.63 -7.97
CA ASP A 83 -1.14 -26.82 -8.69
C ASP A 83 -1.25 -25.34 -8.30
N ARG A 84 -0.91 -25.05 -7.05
CA ARG A 84 -0.95 -23.69 -6.50
C ARG A 84 0.00 -22.72 -7.19
N VAL A 85 1.05 -23.22 -7.86
CA VAL A 85 1.97 -22.38 -8.62
C VAL A 85 1.28 -21.90 -9.88
N LYS A 86 0.67 -22.81 -10.65
CA LYS A 86 -0.05 -22.47 -11.86
C LYS A 86 -1.28 -21.61 -11.59
N ILE A 87 -2.04 -21.90 -10.53
CA ILE A 87 -3.17 -21.08 -10.11
C ILE A 87 -2.74 -19.63 -9.80
N ARG A 88 -1.63 -19.44 -9.06
CA ARG A 88 -1.12 -18.09 -8.78
C ARG A 88 -0.66 -17.36 -10.04
N GLN A 89 -0.01 -18.07 -10.95
CA GLN A 89 0.42 -17.49 -12.23
C GLN A 89 -0.79 -17.01 -13.03
N LEU A 90 -1.80 -17.87 -13.24
CA LEU A 90 -3.00 -17.54 -14.01
C LEU A 90 -3.83 -16.45 -13.34
N ALA A 91 -3.89 -16.41 -12.00
CA ALA A 91 -4.50 -15.31 -11.27
C ALA A 91 -3.78 -13.98 -11.52
N ALA A 92 -2.44 -13.96 -11.49
CA ALA A 92 -1.67 -12.76 -11.78
C ALA A 92 -1.87 -12.29 -13.24
N GLU A 93 -1.84 -13.21 -14.21
CA GLU A 93 -2.12 -12.91 -15.62
C GLU A 93 -3.53 -12.35 -15.82
N THR A 94 -4.53 -12.91 -15.12
CA THR A 94 -5.91 -12.42 -15.15
C THR A 94 -6.01 -10.99 -14.62
N LEU A 95 -5.32 -10.68 -13.52
CA LEU A 95 -5.32 -9.32 -12.95
C LEU A 95 -4.67 -8.30 -13.90
N ILE A 96 -3.57 -8.68 -14.57
CA ILE A 96 -2.92 -7.83 -15.58
C ILE A 96 -3.85 -7.60 -16.77
N ALA A 97 -4.43 -8.67 -17.30
CA ALA A 97 -5.32 -8.58 -18.47
C ALA A 97 -6.55 -7.71 -18.21
N TYR A 98 -7.13 -7.78 -17.00
CA TYR A 98 -8.26 -6.93 -16.61
C TYR A 98 -7.92 -5.43 -16.71
N LEU A 99 -6.77 -5.02 -16.16
CA LEU A 99 -6.33 -3.62 -16.18
C LEU A 99 -5.91 -3.15 -17.57
N ASP A 100 -5.37 -4.04 -18.41
CA ASP A 100 -5.02 -3.71 -19.80
C ASP A 100 -6.26 -3.55 -20.71
N VAL A 101 -7.40 -4.16 -20.35
CA VAL A 101 -8.67 -3.91 -21.03
C VAL A 101 -9.24 -2.56 -20.62
N GLU A 102 -9.22 -2.22 -19.33
CA GLU A 102 -9.69 -0.91 -18.84
C GLU A 102 -8.92 0.26 -19.49
N LYS A 103 -7.59 0.13 -19.63
CA LYS A 103 -6.76 1.15 -20.30
C LYS A 103 -7.08 1.35 -21.79
N ARG A 104 -7.62 0.33 -22.46
CA ARG A 104 -7.98 0.41 -23.89
C ARG A 104 -9.37 1.00 -24.12
N GLN A 105 -10.17 1.11 -23.08
CA GLN A 105 -11.53 1.64 -23.12
C GLN A 105 -11.64 3.08 -22.60
N GLN A 106 -10.54 3.64 -22.10
CA GLN A 106 -10.38 5.06 -21.74
C GLN A 106 -9.60 5.80 -22.83
#